data_AF-A0A399Z5V6-F1
#
_entry.id   AF-A0A399Z5V6-F1
#
_cell.length_a   1.000
_cell.length_b   1.000
_cell.length_c   1.000
_cell.angle_alpha   90.00
_cell.angle_beta   90.00
_cell.angle_gamma   90.00
#
_symmetry.space_group_name_H-M   'P 1'
#
loop_
_entity.id
_entity.type
_entity.pdbx_description
1 polymer ?
#
loop_
_entity_poly.entity_id
_entity_poly.type
_entity_poly.pdbx_seq_one_letter_code
_entity_poly.pdbx_strand_id
1 'polypeptide(L)'
;IWVYTDTEGVFMNQPLTFFGDQIPEIQDAIDVVVSGDDLYLLHADGRITYCKHSWIDGIPTRCQSPVKLENTFPAYGNEDVFAKAHFTQMIITGQPDTSLLLLDADGQSVYRVGARDYKLQGIFAAPPSAFPAERLGALTFSPSRMLYLASGGQVYFASETP
;
A
#
# COMPACT_ATOMS: atom_id res chain seq x y z
N ILE A 1 5.04 8.83 -14.13
CA ILE A 1 4.39 7.50 -14.23
C ILE A 1 3.73 7.41 -15.59
N TRP A 2 3.98 6.34 -16.33
CA TRP A 2 3.55 6.13 -17.71
C TRP A 2 2.61 4.94 -17.81
N VAL A 3 1.60 5.06 -18.67
CA VAL A 3 0.64 4.00 -18.98
C VAL A 3 0.89 3.51 -20.40
N TYR A 4 1.15 2.22 -20.55
CA TYR A 4 1.32 1.58 -21.84
C TYR A 4 0.02 0.85 -22.18
N THR A 5 -0.63 1.28 -23.26
CA THR A 5 -1.84 0.62 -23.76
C THR A 5 -1.48 -0.38 -24.84
N ASP A 6 -2.14 -1.53 -24.83
CA ASP A 6 -2.01 -2.51 -25.89
C ASP A 6 -3.05 -2.28 -26.98
N THR A 7 -2.72 -2.73 -28.19
CA THR A 7 -3.67 -2.96 -29.26
C THR A 7 -3.46 -4.40 -29.70
N GLU A 8 -4.42 -5.27 -29.38
CA GLU A 8 -4.33 -6.72 -29.61
C GLU A 8 -3.08 -7.35 -28.96
N GLY A 9 -2.73 -6.91 -27.74
CA GLY A 9 -1.56 -7.41 -27.01
C GLY A 9 -0.22 -6.83 -27.45
N VAL A 10 -0.22 -5.87 -28.38
CA VAL A 10 1.00 -5.19 -28.86
C VAL A 10 1.07 -3.75 -28.38
N PHE A 11 2.19 -3.36 -27.78
CA PHE A 11 2.42 -2.02 -27.22
C PHE A 11 3.16 -1.13 -28.22
N MET A 12 2.49 -0.75 -29.31
CA MET A 12 3.10 0.05 -30.39
C MET A 12 2.90 1.56 -30.23
N ASN A 13 1.93 1.97 -29.41
CA ASN A 13 1.58 3.37 -29.22
C ASN A 13 2.50 4.04 -28.20
N GLN A 14 2.65 5.36 -28.31
CA GLN A 14 3.38 6.14 -27.31
C GLN A 14 2.66 6.03 -25.95
N PRO A 15 3.39 5.86 -24.84
CA PRO A 15 2.77 5.80 -23.53
C PRO A 15 2.06 7.11 -23.17
N LEU A 16 0.97 6.98 -22.44
CA LEU A 16 0.20 8.09 -21.89
C LEU A 16 0.75 8.47 -20.51
N THR A 17 0.63 9.74 -20.13
CA THR A 17 0.94 10.15 -18.76
C THR A 17 -0.20 9.71 -17.83
N PHE A 18 0.12 9.06 -16.71
CA PHE A 18 -0.93 8.60 -15.77
C PHE A 18 -1.71 9.78 -15.16
N PHE A 19 -1.02 10.86 -14.80
CA PHE A 19 -1.60 11.98 -14.06
C PHE A 19 -2.23 13.07 -14.95
N GLY A 20 -1.97 13.05 -16.27
CA GLY A 20 -2.29 14.18 -17.14
C GLY A 20 -1.63 15.47 -16.63
N ASP A 21 -2.41 16.53 -16.48
CA ASP A 21 -1.93 17.85 -16.07
C ASP A 21 -1.86 18.04 -14.54
N GLN A 22 -2.55 17.20 -13.76
CA GLN A 22 -2.60 17.29 -12.29
C GLN A 22 -1.73 16.22 -11.65
N ILE A 23 -0.44 16.53 -11.53
CA ILE A 23 0.55 15.66 -10.89
C ILE A 23 0.52 15.92 -9.37
N PRO A 24 0.25 14.91 -8.51
CA PRO A 24 0.35 15.08 -7.07
C PRO A 24 1.81 15.29 -6.64
N GLU A 25 2.02 15.62 -5.36
CA GLU A 25 3.37 15.57 -4.80
C GLU A 25 3.91 14.13 -4.88
N ILE A 26 5.10 13.96 -5.46
CA ILE A 26 5.76 12.64 -5.62
C ILE A 26 7.21 12.63 -5.15
N GLN A 27 7.73 13.78 -4.70
CA GLN A 27 9.16 13.94 -4.40
C GLN A 27 9.59 13.13 -3.19
N ASP A 28 8.68 12.95 -2.24
CA ASP A 28 8.85 12.19 -1.00
C ASP A 28 8.17 10.81 -1.07
N ALA A 29 7.68 10.38 -2.24
CA ALA A 29 7.11 9.06 -2.42
C ALA A 29 8.22 8.00 -2.34
N ILE A 30 8.05 7.04 -1.43
CA ILE A 30 9.00 5.95 -1.17
C ILE A 30 8.53 4.60 -1.72
N ASP A 31 7.24 4.45 -2.01
CA ASP A 31 6.69 3.23 -2.62
C ASP A 31 5.47 3.56 -3.49
N VAL A 32 5.17 2.67 -4.44
CA VAL A 32 4.05 2.78 -5.38
C VAL A 32 3.37 1.44 -5.59
N VAL A 33 2.04 1.45 -5.55
CA VAL A 33 1.22 0.26 -5.82
C VAL A 33 0.14 0.60 -6.84
N VAL A 34 -0.11 -0.31 -7.78
CA VAL A 34 -1.10 -0.15 -8.84
C VAL A 34 -2.05 -1.34 -8.84
N SER A 35 -3.35 -1.09 -8.96
CA SER A 35 -4.39 -2.11 -9.10
C SER A 35 -5.44 -1.64 -10.10
N GLY A 36 -5.34 -2.12 -11.35
CA GLY A 36 -6.18 -1.63 -12.45
C GLY A 36 -5.93 -0.13 -12.67
N ASP A 37 -6.97 0.68 -12.51
CA ASP A 37 -6.92 2.14 -12.70
C ASP A 37 -6.52 2.90 -11.42
N ASP A 38 -6.41 2.18 -10.30
CA ASP A 38 -6.11 2.72 -8.98
C ASP A 38 -4.59 2.72 -8.75
N LEU A 39 -4.04 3.87 -8.33
CA LEU A 39 -2.64 4.06 -8.00
C LEU A 39 -2.52 4.64 -6.59
N TYR A 40 -1.63 4.06 -5.80
CA TYR A 40 -1.33 4.48 -4.44
C TYR A 40 0.14 4.83 -4.34
N LEU A 41 0.46 5.97 -3.73
CA LEU A 41 1.81 6.37 -3.36
C LEU A 41 1.93 6.36 -1.84
N LEU A 42 2.96 5.72 -1.32
CA LEU A 42 3.36 5.84 0.08
C LEU A 42 4.42 6.92 0.20
N HIS A 43 4.21 7.89 1.07
CA HIS A 43 5.13 8.99 1.33
C HIS A 43 6.03 8.66 2.53
N ALA A 44 7.22 9.29 2.57
CA ALA A 44 8.22 9.07 3.61
C ALA A 44 7.72 9.34 5.04
N ASP A 45 6.67 10.14 5.20
CA ASP A 45 6.06 10.43 6.50
C ASP A 45 4.78 9.62 6.77
N GLY A 46 4.55 8.56 6.01
CA GLY A 46 3.45 7.61 6.21
C GLY A 46 2.12 8.04 5.63
N ARG A 47 2.02 9.23 5.01
CA ARG A 47 0.83 9.62 4.25
C ARG A 47 0.68 8.74 2.99
N ILE A 48 -0.56 8.56 2.54
CA ILE A 48 -0.86 7.88 1.28
C ILE A 48 -1.57 8.87 0.35
N THR A 49 -1.10 8.95 -0.88
CA THR A 49 -1.82 9.58 -1.99
C THR A 49 -2.52 8.50 -2.79
N TYR A 50 -3.80 8.68 -3.07
CA TYR A 50 -4.56 7.82 -3.96
C TYR A 50 -4.92 8.57 -5.24
N CYS A 51 -4.73 7.94 -6.40
CA CYS A 51 -5.13 8.48 -7.69
C CYS A 51 -5.90 7.43 -8.49
N LYS A 52 -6.95 7.86 -9.18
CA LYS A 52 -7.72 7.02 -10.10
C LYS A 52 -7.63 7.55 -11.52
N HIS A 53 -7.08 6.73 -12.41
CA HIS A 53 -7.00 7.03 -13.83
C HIS A 53 -8.38 7.03 -14.49
N SER A 54 -8.56 7.85 -15.53
CA SER A 54 -9.77 7.85 -16.36
C SER A 54 -9.40 7.57 -17.80
N TRP A 55 -10.04 6.56 -18.39
CA TRP A 55 -9.92 6.20 -19.81
C TRP A 55 -10.85 7.02 -20.72
N ILE A 56 -11.56 8.01 -20.18
CA ILE A 56 -12.47 8.86 -20.94
C ILE A 56 -11.69 10.09 -21.38
N ASP A 57 -11.59 10.32 -22.68
CA ASP A 57 -10.91 11.48 -23.24
C ASP A 57 -11.43 12.79 -22.62
N GLY A 58 -10.50 13.63 -22.18
CA GLY A 58 -10.80 14.91 -21.53
C GLY A 58 -11.19 14.81 -20.05
N ILE A 59 -11.30 13.61 -19.46
CA ILE A 59 -11.46 13.45 -18.01
C ILE A 59 -10.10 13.25 -17.36
N PRO A 60 -9.64 14.17 -16.49
CA PRO A 60 -8.35 14.04 -15.83
C PRO A 60 -8.37 12.94 -14.77
N THR A 61 -7.20 12.39 -14.49
CA THR A 61 -6.94 11.56 -13.32
C THR A 61 -7.28 12.34 -12.05
N ARG A 62 -8.00 11.70 -11.13
CA ARG A 62 -8.39 12.32 -9.86
C ARG A 62 -7.50 11.80 -8.75
N CYS A 63 -6.88 12.69 -8.00
CA CYS A 63 -6.04 12.35 -6.86
C CYS A 63 -6.62 12.90 -5.55
N GLN A 64 -6.46 12.15 -4.48
CA GLN A 64 -6.71 12.54 -3.10
C GLN A 64 -5.40 12.41 -2.32
N SER A 65 -4.93 13.51 -1.74
CA SER A 65 -3.71 13.55 -0.93
C SER A 65 -3.85 14.51 0.26
N PRO A 66 -3.62 14.05 1.50
CA PRO A 66 -3.56 12.64 1.89
C PRO A 66 -4.95 11.97 1.86
N VAL A 67 -4.98 10.64 1.73
CA VAL A 67 -6.16 9.87 2.13
C VAL A 67 -6.29 9.89 3.65
N LYS A 68 -7.52 9.88 4.14
CA LYS A 68 -7.78 9.85 5.58
C LYS A 68 -7.83 8.40 6.05
N LEU A 69 -6.78 7.94 6.73
CA LEU A 69 -6.76 6.65 7.40
C LEU A 69 -7.64 6.71 8.66
N GLU A 70 -8.51 5.72 8.83
CA GLU A 70 -9.46 5.68 9.94
C GLU A 70 -9.26 4.44 10.81
N ASN A 71 -8.94 4.65 12.09
CA ASN A 71 -8.97 3.58 13.08
C ASN A 71 -10.39 3.45 13.65
N THR A 72 -11.03 2.31 13.41
CA THR A 72 -12.39 2.02 13.89
C THR A 72 -12.41 1.12 15.13
N PHE A 73 -11.26 0.68 15.62
CA PHE A 73 -11.14 -0.24 16.75
C PHE A 73 -11.16 0.53 18.09
N PRO A 74 -12.20 0.35 18.94
CA PRO A 74 -12.29 1.07 20.21
C PRO A 74 -11.15 0.78 21.19
N ALA A 75 -10.49 -0.38 21.03
CA ALA A 75 -9.38 -0.80 21.89
C ALA A 75 -8.19 0.17 21.90
N TYR A 76 -8.01 0.95 20.83
CA TYR A 76 -6.96 1.96 20.74
C TYR A 76 -7.40 3.35 21.24
N GLY A 77 -8.67 3.52 21.65
CA GLY A 77 -9.20 4.80 22.12
C GLY A 77 -9.01 5.93 21.11
N ASN A 78 -8.48 7.06 21.57
CA ASN A 78 -8.20 8.25 20.73
C ASN A 78 -6.77 8.27 20.16
N GLU A 79 -6.07 7.13 20.19
CA GLU A 79 -4.71 7.05 19.70
C GLU A 79 -4.65 7.07 18.17
N ASP A 80 -3.80 7.94 17.63
CA ASP A 80 -3.42 7.87 16.22
C ASP A 80 -2.34 6.79 16.03
N VAL A 81 -2.82 5.57 15.80
CA VAL A 81 -1.98 4.39 15.56
C VAL A 81 -1.17 4.48 14.27
N PHE A 82 -1.58 5.32 13.32
CA PHE A 82 -0.88 5.51 12.04
C PHE A 82 0.28 6.49 12.19
N ALA A 83 0.10 7.56 12.96
CA ALA A 83 1.16 8.54 13.23
C ALA A 83 2.34 7.97 14.03
N LYS A 84 2.17 6.83 14.70
CA LYS A 84 3.23 6.13 15.45
C LYS A 84 4.03 5.14 14.60
N ALA A 85 3.51 4.74 13.45
CA ALA A 85 4.10 3.70 12.61
C ALA A 85 5.13 4.31 11.63
N HIS A 86 6.20 3.57 11.37
CA HIS A 86 7.17 3.90 10.33
C HIS A 86 6.89 3.06 9.09
N PHE A 87 5.93 3.51 8.28
CA PHE A 87 5.61 2.83 7.03
C PHE A 87 6.73 2.97 6.01
N THR A 88 7.20 1.84 5.48
CA THR A 88 8.31 1.80 4.51
C THR A 88 7.98 1.08 3.22
N GLN A 89 6.90 0.29 3.22
CA GLN A 89 6.45 -0.45 2.06
C GLN A 89 4.93 -0.56 2.11
N MET A 90 4.32 -0.61 0.93
CA MET A 90 2.92 -0.81 0.71
C MET A 90 2.73 -1.91 -0.35
N ILE A 91 1.79 -2.83 -0.13
CA ILE A 91 1.34 -3.77 -1.16
C ILE A 91 -0.18 -3.82 -1.16
N ILE A 92 -0.77 -4.25 -2.28
CA ILE A 92 -2.21 -4.46 -2.40
C ILE A 92 -2.52 -5.94 -2.54
N THR A 93 -3.48 -6.45 -1.78
CA THR A 93 -3.93 -7.83 -1.88
C THR A 93 -4.89 -8.02 -3.07
N GLY A 94 -4.87 -9.21 -3.67
CA GLY A 94 -5.77 -9.57 -4.76
C GLY A 94 -7.24 -9.74 -4.31
N GLN A 95 -8.13 -9.89 -5.28
CA GLN A 95 -9.56 -10.18 -5.04
C GLN A 95 -9.74 -11.51 -4.26
N PRO A 96 -10.84 -11.68 -3.48
CA PRO A 96 -12.02 -10.80 -3.36
C PRO A 96 -11.86 -9.64 -2.35
N ASP A 97 -10.97 -9.76 -1.36
CA ASP A 97 -10.80 -8.78 -0.28
C ASP A 97 -9.54 -7.94 -0.53
N THR A 98 -9.69 -6.90 -1.35
CA THR A 98 -8.60 -5.96 -1.67
C THR A 98 -8.33 -5.02 -0.50
N SER A 99 -7.14 -5.16 0.08
CA SER A 99 -6.62 -4.37 1.19
C SER A 99 -5.23 -3.86 0.84
N LEU A 100 -4.89 -2.68 1.37
CA LEU A 100 -3.51 -2.22 1.44
C LEU A 100 -2.86 -2.84 2.68
N LEU A 101 -1.69 -3.45 2.50
CA LEU A 101 -0.83 -3.86 3.59
C LEU A 101 0.33 -2.87 3.67
N LEU A 102 0.52 -2.27 4.84
CA LEU A 102 1.55 -1.27 5.11
C LEU A 102 2.55 -1.86 6.10
N LEU A 103 3.83 -1.86 5.74
CA LEU A 103 4.92 -2.38 6.57
C LEU A 103 5.43 -1.31 7.52
N ASP A 104 5.13 -1.45 8.81
CA ASP A 104 5.76 -0.67 9.88
C ASP A 104 7.10 -1.32 10.23
N ALA A 105 8.17 -0.70 9.73
CA ALA A 105 9.50 -1.27 9.80
C ALA A 105 10.04 -1.35 11.22
N ASP A 106 9.83 -0.29 12.00
CA ASP A 106 10.39 -0.13 13.34
C ASP A 106 9.49 -0.75 14.41
N GLY A 107 8.16 -0.66 14.26
CA GLY A 107 7.21 -1.34 15.15
C GLY A 107 7.00 -2.81 14.85
N GLN A 108 7.70 -3.35 13.84
CA GLN A 108 7.69 -4.77 13.45
C GLN A 108 6.28 -5.33 13.24
N SER A 109 5.47 -4.57 12.51
CA SER A 109 4.07 -4.93 12.29
C SER A 109 3.63 -4.64 10.86
N VAL A 110 2.52 -5.26 10.46
CA VAL A 110 1.86 -5.02 9.18
C VAL A 110 0.45 -4.53 9.44
N TYR A 111 0.16 -3.32 8.97
CA TYR A 111 -1.16 -2.73 9.07
C TYR A 111 -1.96 -3.14 7.85
N ARG A 112 -3.17 -3.66 8.05
CA ARG A 112 -4.13 -3.96 6.99
C ARG A 112 -5.20 -2.89 6.96
N VAL A 113 -5.32 -2.22 5.82
CA VAL A 113 -6.26 -1.11 5.59
C VAL A 113 -7.13 -1.44 4.38
N GLY A 114 -8.43 -1.12 4.43
CA GLY A 114 -9.30 -1.28 3.27
C GLY A 114 -8.87 -0.37 2.12
N ALA A 115 -8.73 -0.90 0.90
CA ALA A 115 -8.21 -0.14 -0.24
C ALA A 115 -9.17 0.96 -0.77
N ARG A 116 -10.43 0.94 -0.34
CA ARG A 116 -11.47 1.89 -0.79
C ARG A 116 -11.98 2.82 0.32
N ASP A 117 -12.16 2.31 1.53
CA ASP A 117 -12.69 3.06 2.66
C ASP A 117 -11.61 3.56 3.62
N TYR A 118 -10.36 3.11 3.44
CA TYR A 118 -9.20 3.51 4.22
C TYR A 118 -9.33 3.23 5.73
N LYS A 119 -10.17 2.26 6.08
CA LYS A 119 -10.38 1.84 7.47
C LYS A 119 -9.37 0.77 7.87
N LEU A 120 -8.87 0.87 9.10
CA LEU A 120 -8.05 -0.17 9.71
C LEU A 120 -8.88 -1.45 9.83
N GLN A 121 -8.34 -2.54 9.31
CA GLN A 121 -8.92 -3.89 9.37
C GLN A 121 -8.14 -4.79 10.33
N GLY A 122 -6.88 -4.45 10.64
CA GLY A 122 -6.08 -5.13 11.64
C GLY A 122 -4.63 -4.66 11.64
N ILE A 123 -3.91 -4.98 12.71
CA ILE A 123 -2.46 -4.83 12.83
C ILE A 123 -1.90 -6.20 13.18
N PHE A 124 -1.02 -6.72 12.33
CA PHE A 124 -0.38 -8.02 12.51
C PHE A 124 1.02 -7.81 13.07
N ALA A 125 1.26 -8.27 14.28
CA ALA A 125 2.57 -8.26 14.91
C ALA A 125 2.87 -9.64 15.49
N ALA A 126 4.13 -10.07 15.38
CA ALA A 126 4.57 -11.31 16.01
C ALA A 126 4.84 -11.07 17.50
N PRO A 127 4.66 -12.08 18.37
CA PRO A 127 5.15 -12.03 19.74
C PRO A 127 6.67 -11.76 19.76
N PRO A 128 7.20 -11.00 20.73
CA PRO A 128 8.64 -10.68 20.78
C PRO A 128 9.56 -11.91 20.81
N SER A 129 9.07 -13.07 21.25
CA SER A 129 9.82 -14.32 21.27
C SER A 129 9.81 -15.10 19.95
N ALA A 130 8.94 -14.75 19.01
CA ALA A 130 8.73 -15.46 17.75
C ALA A 130 9.45 -14.79 16.56
N PHE A 131 9.96 -13.58 16.74
CA PHE A 131 10.50 -12.75 15.67
C PHE A 131 11.76 -12.02 16.16
N PRO A 132 12.84 -11.92 15.36
CA PRO A 132 14.05 -11.20 15.77
C PRO A 132 13.73 -9.75 16.10
N ALA A 133 14.41 -9.15 17.08
CA ALA A 133 14.24 -7.74 17.44
C ALA A 133 14.99 -6.81 16.45
N GLU A 134 14.76 -7.01 15.16
CA GLU A 134 15.39 -6.26 14.06
C GLU A 134 14.33 -5.68 13.11
N ARG A 135 14.60 -4.48 12.61
CA ARG A 135 13.72 -3.75 11.68
C ARG A 135 13.27 -4.63 10.51
N LEU A 136 11.99 -4.56 10.15
CA LEU A 136 11.49 -5.23 8.95
C LEU A 136 12.01 -4.52 7.69
N GLY A 137 12.56 -5.30 6.76
CA GLY A 137 13.15 -4.79 5.52
C GLY A 137 12.26 -4.94 4.29
N ALA A 138 11.38 -5.95 4.27
CA ALA A 138 10.47 -6.17 3.17
C ALA A 138 9.27 -7.03 3.58
N LEU A 139 8.21 -6.91 2.77
CA LEU A 139 6.93 -7.57 2.87
C LEU A 139 6.49 -8.03 1.46
N THR A 140 5.93 -9.23 1.38
CA THR A 140 5.13 -9.66 0.23
C THR A 140 3.99 -10.59 0.65
N PHE A 141 2.99 -10.74 -0.21
CA PHE A 141 1.80 -11.57 0.04
C PHE A 141 1.56 -12.50 -1.13
N SER A 142 1.41 -13.80 -0.87
CA SER A 142 1.18 -14.78 -1.94
C SER A 142 -0.29 -14.92 -2.32
N PRO A 143 -0.58 -15.43 -3.53
CA PRO A 143 -1.95 -15.83 -3.91
C PRO A 143 -2.57 -16.88 -2.97
N SER A 144 -1.73 -17.69 -2.29
CA SER A 144 -2.14 -18.67 -1.29
C SER A 144 -2.36 -18.07 0.11
N ARG A 145 -2.45 -16.73 0.21
CA ARG A 145 -2.67 -15.97 1.45
C ARG A 145 -1.59 -16.15 2.52
N MET A 146 -0.34 -16.27 2.09
CA MET A 146 0.80 -16.31 2.98
C MET A 146 1.47 -14.94 3.01
N LEU A 147 1.68 -14.42 4.22
CA LEU A 147 2.46 -13.22 4.45
C LEU A 147 3.93 -13.59 4.59
N TYR A 148 4.82 -12.95 3.84
CA TYR A 148 6.26 -13.11 3.98
C TYR A 148 6.90 -11.81 4.43
N LEU A 149 7.82 -11.91 5.39
CA LEU A 149 8.54 -10.78 5.96
C LEU A 149 10.04 -11.04 5.92
N ALA A 150 10.83 -10.02 5.55
CA ALA A 150 12.28 -10.08 5.60
C ALA A 150 12.82 -9.26 6.77
N SER A 151 13.72 -9.84 7.56
CA SER A 151 14.43 -9.16 8.66
C SER A 151 15.78 -9.85 8.88
N GLY A 152 16.84 -9.08 9.13
CA GLY A 152 18.18 -9.64 9.44
C GLY A 152 18.77 -10.59 8.39
N GLY A 153 18.41 -10.43 7.12
CA GLY A 153 18.82 -11.35 6.05
C GLY A 153 18.09 -12.71 6.06
N GLN A 154 17.05 -12.87 6.87
CA GLN A 154 16.18 -14.04 6.91
C GLN A 154 14.78 -13.70 6.38
N VAL A 155 14.06 -14.74 5.94
CA VAL A 155 12.66 -14.64 5.51
C VAL A 155 11.80 -15.48 6.45
N TYR A 156 10.76 -14.85 6.98
CA TYR A 156 9.75 -15.43 7.83
C TYR A 156 8.42 -15.46 7.10
N PHE A 157 7.52 -16.35 7.52
CA PHE A 157 6.18 -16.39 6.98
C PHE A 157 5.14 -16.60 8.07
N ALA A 158 3.94 -16.11 7.83
CA ALA A 158 2.76 -16.44 8.59
C ALA A 158 1.73 -17.09 7.66
N SER A 159 1.19 -18.23 8.10
CA SER A 159 0.00 -18.84 7.51
C SER A 159 -1.26 -18.30 8.17
N GLU A 160 -2.37 -18.32 7.45
CA GLU A 160 -3.69 -17.90 7.96
C GLU A 160 -3.79 -16.42 8.34
N THR A 161 -2.98 -15.56 7.71
CA THR A 161 -3.21 -14.12 7.76
C THR A 161 -4.51 -13.80 7.01
N PRO A 162 -5.56 -13.30 7.70
CA PRO A 162 -6.87 -13.08 7.09
C PRO A 162 -6.83 -12.00 6.03
#